data_AF-A0A7X8A9H6-F1
#
_entry.id   AF-A0A7X8A9H6-F1
#
_cell.length_a   1.000
_cell.length_b   1.000
_cell.length_c   1.000
_cell.angle_alpha   90.00
_cell.angle_beta   90.00
_cell.angle_gamma   90.00
#
_symmetry.space_group_name_H-M   'P 1'
#
loop_
_entity.id
_entity.type
_entity.pdbx_description
1 polymer ?
#
loop_
_entity_poly.entity_id
_entity_poly.type
_entity_poly.pdbx_seq_one_letter_code
_entity_poly.pdbx_strand_id
1 'polypeptide(L)'
;MRKLLFIVTCLMVPVFLLTGCGQEFGKVDQGRTIAFDKAKKTVTLIRDTNTDPNKQPNYNGLPPVTYAIPTDPAEMGPEPKPGGRMKIDTKKNQIVIFDPKEQNFKTIDYKLIEQKENIERNNPLVFDKATEKAKPNLIVDREKKTITIYSARQKTYTVFSVPDEYFAYPDSTWDAGDEVRIYYKEPGKASRLMNVSKTDIYKK
;
A
#
# COMPACT_ATOMS: atom_id res chain seq x y z
N MET A 1 42.21 -4.18 69.28
CA MET A 1 40.90 -3.53 69.12
C MET A 1 41.00 -2.45 68.06
N ARG A 2 39.98 -2.35 67.18
CA ARG A 2 39.79 -1.36 66.09
C ARG A 2 40.76 -1.49 64.91
N LYS A 3 40.47 -2.34 63.91
CA LYS A 3 39.52 -2.14 62.78
C LYS A 3 39.84 -0.89 61.94
N LEU A 4 40.59 -1.14 60.85
CA LEU A 4 40.22 -0.83 59.47
C LEU A 4 39.51 0.53 59.28
N LEU A 5 40.28 1.59 59.06
CA LEU A 5 39.78 2.89 58.64
C LEU A 5 40.66 3.45 57.53
N PHE A 6 40.62 2.81 56.37
CA PHE A 6 40.92 3.43 55.08
C PHE A 6 40.14 2.64 54.04
N ILE A 7 39.53 3.36 53.08
CA ILE A 7 38.71 2.83 51.97
C ILE A 7 37.22 2.64 52.32
N VAL A 8 36.51 3.74 52.58
CA VAL A 8 35.09 3.88 52.19
C VAL A 8 34.88 5.30 51.67
N THR A 9 35.37 5.56 50.46
CA THR A 9 34.90 6.68 49.63
C THR A 9 34.53 6.12 48.27
N CYS A 10 33.54 5.24 48.27
CA CYS A 10 32.98 4.68 47.05
C CYS A 10 31.54 4.27 47.38
N LEU A 11 30.61 5.21 47.34
CA LEU A 11 29.19 4.94 47.06
C LEU A 11 28.44 6.28 46.92
N MET A 12 27.56 6.32 45.93
CA MET A 12 26.73 7.47 45.48
C MET A 12 27.36 8.37 44.41
N VAL A 13 27.73 7.78 43.28
CA VAL A 13 27.40 8.38 41.99
C VAL A 13 26.03 7.82 41.60
N PRO A 14 25.01 8.64 41.29
CA PRO A 14 23.66 8.15 41.04
C PRO A 14 23.65 7.31 39.76
N VAL A 15 23.27 6.04 39.90
CA VAL A 15 22.91 5.12 38.82
C VAL A 15 21.54 5.55 38.25
N PHE A 16 21.49 6.75 37.67
CA PHE A 16 20.28 7.29 37.00
C PHE A 16 20.54 7.70 35.55
N LEU A 17 21.70 7.34 34.97
CA LEU A 17 22.06 7.72 33.59
C LEU A 17 21.91 6.58 32.56
N LEU A 18 21.26 5.46 32.89
CA LEU A 18 21.09 4.34 31.94
C LEU A 18 19.72 4.26 31.26
N THR A 19 18.80 5.20 31.49
CA THR A 19 17.51 5.26 30.76
C THR A 19 17.55 6.16 29.52
N GLY A 20 18.72 6.73 29.17
CA GLY A 20 18.87 7.73 28.10
C GLY A 20 19.05 7.21 26.67
N CYS A 21 19.14 5.89 26.44
CA CYS A 21 19.36 5.31 25.10
C CYS A 21 18.30 4.23 24.74
N GLY A 22 17.08 4.42 25.21
CA GLY A 22 15.93 3.56 24.90
C GLY A 22 14.87 4.29 24.08
N GLN A 23 15.24 5.15 23.14
CA GLN A 23 14.28 5.56 22.11
C GLN A 23 14.08 4.34 21.21
N GLU A 24 13.02 3.57 21.44
CA GLU A 24 12.53 2.60 20.47
C GLU A 24 12.31 3.35 19.14
N PHE A 25 13.23 3.14 18.21
CA PHE A 25 13.09 3.65 16.85
C PHE A 25 11.80 3.06 16.29
N GLY A 26 10.85 3.92 15.90
CA GLY A 26 9.59 3.47 15.32
C GLY A 26 9.82 2.63 14.06
N LYS A 27 8.85 1.77 13.77
CA LYS A 27 8.87 0.83 12.65
C LYS A 27 8.16 1.43 11.44
N VAL A 28 8.46 0.88 10.27
CA VAL A 28 7.85 1.29 9.00
C VAL A 28 7.21 0.08 8.35
N ASP A 29 5.91 0.18 8.07
CA ASP A 29 5.18 -0.74 7.19
C ASP A 29 4.89 0.00 5.87
N GLN A 30 5.06 -0.68 4.75
CA GLN A 30 4.63 -0.19 3.43
C GLN A 30 3.73 -1.24 2.78
N GLY A 31 2.72 -0.81 2.02
CA GLY A 31 1.83 -1.74 1.36
C GLY A 31 0.72 -1.10 0.56
N ARG A 32 -0.11 -1.95 -0.04
CA ARG A 32 -1.26 -1.55 -0.87
C ARG A 32 -2.50 -1.41 -0.02
N THR A 33 -3.16 -0.26 -0.11
CA THR A 33 -4.40 0.02 0.61
C THR A 33 -5.55 -0.79 0.03
N ILE A 34 -6.20 -1.60 0.86
CA ILE A 34 -7.41 -2.37 0.50
C ILE A 34 -8.69 -1.81 1.11
N ALA A 35 -8.58 -1.01 2.18
CA ALA A 35 -9.69 -0.27 2.76
C ALA A 35 -9.22 1.04 3.41
N PHE A 36 -10.04 2.07 3.33
CA PHE A 36 -9.85 3.33 4.03
C PHE A 36 -11.21 3.81 4.55
N ASP A 37 -11.33 3.99 5.86
CA ASP A 37 -12.55 4.44 6.53
C ASP A 37 -12.25 5.76 7.24
N LYS A 38 -12.71 6.86 6.63
CA LYS A 38 -12.51 8.22 7.15
C LYS A 38 -13.28 8.46 8.45
N ALA A 39 -14.46 7.85 8.59
CA ALA A 39 -15.29 8.01 9.78
C ALA A 39 -14.67 7.29 10.98
N LYS A 40 -14.19 6.06 10.77
CA LYS A 40 -13.48 5.27 11.80
C LYS A 40 -12.02 5.65 11.97
N LYS A 41 -11.50 6.51 11.10
CA LYS A 41 -10.10 6.93 11.07
C LYS A 41 -9.15 5.74 10.98
N THR A 42 -9.41 4.82 10.04
CA THR A 42 -8.59 3.62 9.84
C THR A 42 -8.18 3.41 8.39
N VAL A 43 -6.99 2.87 8.19
CA VAL A 43 -6.50 2.35 6.91
C VAL A 43 -6.15 0.88 7.06
N THR A 44 -6.49 0.06 6.07
CA THR A 44 -6.10 -1.36 6.01
C THR A 44 -5.31 -1.63 4.75
N LEU A 45 -4.18 -2.33 4.89
CA LEU A 45 -3.24 -2.61 3.82
C LEU A 45 -2.82 -4.07 3.77
N ILE A 46 -2.46 -4.53 2.56
CA ILE A 46 -1.66 -5.73 2.34
C ILE A 46 -0.20 -5.29 2.28
N ARG A 47 0.65 -5.86 3.16
CA ARG A 47 2.06 -5.48 3.23
C ARG A 47 2.77 -5.82 1.92
N ASP A 48 3.64 -4.92 1.51
CA ASP A 48 4.69 -5.26 0.56
C ASP A 48 5.74 -6.11 1.27
N THR A 49 5.94 -7.35 0.82
CA THR A 49 6.95 -8.24 1.39
C THR A 49 8.30 -8.13 0.68
N ASN A 50 8.41 -7.27 -0.34
CA ASN A 50 9.67 -7.04 -1.00
C ASN A 50 10.53 -6.09 -0.16
N THR A 51 11.67 -6.57 0.29
CA THR A 51 12.60 -5.78 1.12
C THR A 51 13.52 -4.89 0.28
N ASP A 52 13.58 -5.09 -1.04
CA ASP A 52 14.39 -4.29 -1.95
C ASP A 52 13.55 -3.15 -2.56
N PRO A 53 13.83 -1.89 -2.20
CA PRO A 53 13.05 -0.74 -2.68
C PRO A 53 13.20 -0.49 -4.19
N ASN A 54 14.20 -1.09 -4.85
CA ASN A 54 14.40 -0.96 -6.30
C ASN A 54 13.61 -1.98 -7.11
N LYS A 55 12.98 -2.95 -6.45
CA LYS A 55 12.20 -3.99 -7.11
C LYS A 55 10.71 -3.67 -7.05
N GLN A 56 9.96 -4.35 -7.92
CA GLN A 56 8.52 -4.23 -7.91
C GLN A 56 7.97 -4.80 -6.58
N PRO A 57 7.04 -4.10 -5.92
CA PRO A 57 6.46 -4.57 -4.67
C PRO A 57 5.71 -5.89 -4.87
N ASN A 58 5.70 -6.70 -3.82
CA ASN A 58 5.03 -7.99 -3.75
C ASN A 58 3.96 -7.96 -2.66
N TYR A 59 2.71 -7.78 -3.08
CA TYR A 59 1.56 -7.70 -2.17
C TYR A 59 0.97 -9.09 -1.88
N ASN A 60 1.74 -9.93 -1.19
CA ASN A 60 1.31 -11.25 -0.74
C ASN A 60 1.32 -11.41 0.79
N GLY A 61 1.54 -10.31 1.53
CA GLY A 61 1.61 -10.32 2.99
C GLY A 61 0.23 -10.38 3.65
N LEU A 62 -0.23 -11.60 3.96
CA LEU A 62 -1.38 -11.86 4.83
C LEU A 62 -0.95 -12.08 6.29
N PRO A 63 -1.83 -11.84 7.27
CA PRO A 63 -3.16 -11.20 7.12
C PRO A 63 -3.03 -9.69 6.79
N PRO A 64 -4.12 -9.05 6.30
CA PRO A 64 -4.15 -7.61 6.18
C PRO A 64 -3.91 -6.92 7.52
N VAL A 65 -3.40 -5.69 7.46
CA VAL A 65 -3.02 -4.92 8.65
C VAL A 65 -3.80 -3.65 8.69
N THR A 66 -4.45 -3.38 9.81
CA THR A 66 -5.21 -2.15 10.03
C THR A 66 -4.45 -1.23 10.98
N TYR A 67 -4.40 0.05 10.62
CA TYR A 67 -3.87 1.11 11.46
C TYR A 67 -4.95 2.17 11.70
N ALA A 68 -5.06 2.66 12.93
CA ALA A 68 -5.64 3.97 13.20
C ALA A 68 -4.76 5.04 12.54
N ILE A 69 -5.36 5.95 11.77
CA ILE A 69 -4.64 7.01 11.07
C ILE A 69 -4.30 8.16 12.03
N PRO A 70 -3.26 8.97 11.75
CA PRO A 70 -2.88 10.08 12.63
C PRO A 70 -4.02 11.06 12.86
N THR A 71 -4.13 11.59 14.08
CA THR A 71 -5.11 12.63 14.43
C THR A 71 -4.70 14.00 13.94
N ASP A 72 -3.39 14.26 13.87
CA ASP A 72 -2.83 15.47 13.27
C ASP A 72 -2.80 15.33 11.74
N PRO A 73 -3.53 16.18 10.99
CA PRO A 73 -3.49 16.17 9.54
C PRO A 73 -2.09 16.42 8.95
N ALA A 74 -1.19 17.11 9.67
CA ALA A 74 0.18 17.34 9.22
C ALA A 74 1.01 16.04 9.12
N GLU A 75 0.62 15.01 9.87
CA GLU A 75 1.23 13.68 9.83
C GLU A 75 0.59 12.75 8.78
N MET A 76 -0.33 13.29 7.96
CA MET A 76 -1.00 12.56 6.89
C MET A 76 -0.71 13.17 5.51
N GLY A 77 -0.32 12.30 4.57
CA GLY A 77 -0.33 12.63 3.15
C GLY A 77 -1.75 12.63 2.57
N PRO A 78 -1.89 12.75 1.23
CA PRO A 78 -3.18 12.64 0.57
C PRO A 78 -3.92 11.35 0.94
N GLU A 79 -5.25 11.43 1.15
CA GLU A 79 -6.05 10.27 1.53
C GLU A 79 -5.85 9.08 0.54
N PRO A 80 -5.62 7.86 1.05
CA PRO A 80 -5.39 6.71 0.20
C PRO A 80 -6.67 6.18 -0.42
N LYS A 81 -6.62 5.90 -1.72
CA LYS A 81 -7.68 5.21 -2.44
C LYS A 81 -7.56 3.69 -2.22
N PRO A 82 -8.61 2.99 -1.78
CA PRO A 82 -8.59 1.54 -1.69
C PRO A 82 -8.73 0.88 -3.07
N GLY A 83 -8.14 -0.31 -3.23
CA GLY A 83 -8.34 -1.14 -4.42
C GLY A 83 -7.95 -2.59 -4.17
N GLY A 84 -8.76 -3.52 -4.70
CA GLY A 84 -8.64 -4.95 -4.43
C GLY A 84 -7.59 -5.67 -5.26
N ARG A 85 -7.11 -5.08 -6.37
CA ARG A 85 -6.16 -5.74 -7.26
C ARG A 85 -4.76 -5.77 -6.66
N MET A 86 -4.24 -6.95 -6.40
CA MET A 86 -2.86 -7.17 -5.93
C MET A 86 -1.89 -7.26 -7.09
N LYS A 87 -2.24 -8.03 -8.13
CA LYS A 87 -1.36 -8.28 -9.28
C LYS A 87 -2.18 -8.46 -10.55
N ILE A 88 -1.64 -8.01 -11.68
CA ILE A 88 -2.04 -8.45 -13.02
C ILE A 88 -0.81 -9.10 -13.67
N ASP A 89 -0.96 -10.34 -14.11
CA ASP A 89 0.06 -11.15 -14.77
C ASP A 89 -0.35 -11.35 -16.23
N THR A 90 0.14 -10.46 -17.09
CA THR A 90 -0.18 -10.40 -18.52
C THR A 90 0.38 -11.57 -19.32
N LYS A 91 1.35 -12.31 -18.77
CA LYS A 91 1.93 -13.47 -19.44
C LYS A 91 1.09 -14.73 -19.19
N LYS A 92 0.53 -14.84 -17.98
CA LYS A 92 -0.31 -15.98 -17.58
C LYS A 92 -1.80 -15.74 -17.80
N ASN A 93 -2.18 -14.53 -18.18
CA ASN A 93 -3.57 -14.09 -18.22
C ASN A 93 -4.29 -14.28 -16.88
N GLN A 94 -3.63 -13.85 -15.81
CA GLN A 94 -4.14 -13.98 -14.45
C GLN A 94 -4.22 -12.63 -13.75
N ILE A 95 -5.26 -12.45 -12.95
CA ILE A 95 -5.40 -11.33 -12.04
C ILE A 95 -5.54 -11.86 -10.61
N VAL A 96 -4.78 -11.29 -9.69
CA VAL A 96 -4.85 -11.61 -8.26
C VAL A 96 -5.55 -10.47 -7.55
N ILE A 97 -6.63 -10.77 -6.85
CA ILE A 97 -7.40 -9.83 -6.04
C ILE A 97 -7.38 -10.26 -4.57
N PHE A 98 -7.55 -9.31 -3.66
CA PHE A 98 -7.90 -9.60 -2.28
C PHE A 98 -9.43 -9.71 -2.16
N ASP A 99 -9.92 -10.84 -1.64
CA ASP A 99 -11.33 -11.03 -1.32
C ASP A 99 -11.59 -10.63 0.15
N PRO A 100 -12.34 -9.56 0.42
CA PRO A 100 -12.61 -9.11 1.77
C PRO A 100 -13.50 -10.07 2.58
N LYS A 101 -14.28 -10.94 1.93
CA LYS A 101 -15.12 -11.93 2.61
C LYS A 101 -14.28 -13.10 3.12
N GLU A 102 -13.36 -13.58 2.30
CA GLU A 102 -12.49 -14.72 2.64
C GLU A 102 -11.20 -14.29 3.36
N GLN A 103 -10.92 -12.99 3.42
CA GLN A 103 -9.67 -12.44 3.97
C GLN A 103 -8.42 -13.06 3.32
N ASN A 104 -8.53 -13.42 2.04
CA ASN A 104 -7.51 -14.17 1.31
C ASN A 104 -7.39 -13.68 -0.14
N PHE A 105 -6.38 -14.15 -0.86
CA PHE A 105 -6.19 -13.84 -2.26
C PHE A 105 -6.95 -14.82 -3.16
N LYS A 106 -7.57 -14.28 -4.21
CA LYS A 106 -8.12 -15.06 -5.32
C LYS A 106 -7.33 -14.80 -6.58
N THR A 107 -6.88 -15.88 -7.22
CA THR A 107 -6.32 -15.82 -8.57
C THR A 107 -7.42 -16.17 -9.55
N ILE A 108 -7.66 -15.28 -10.50
CA ILE A 108 -8.70 -15.43 -11.52
C ILE A 108 -8.00 -15.47 -12.87
N ASP A 109 -8.21 -16.55 -13.61
CA ASP A 109 -7.85 -16.63 -15.01
C ASP A 109 -8.80 -15.74 -15.82
N TYR A 110 -8.26 -14.94 -16.72
CA TYR A 110 -9.04 -14.06 -17.58
C TYR A 110 -8.86 -14.41 -19.06
N LYS A 111 -9.89 -14.11 -19.85
CA LYS A 111 -9.81 -14.15 -21.31
C LYS A 111 -9.27 -12.82 -21.82
N LEU A 112 -8.06 -12.84 -22.38
CA LEU A 112 -7.48 -11.66 -23.01
C LEU A 112 -8.29 -11.26 -24.25
N ILE A 113 -8.60 -9.97 -24.37
CA ILE A 113 -9.27 -9.38 -25.55
C ILE A 113 -8.28 -8.50 -26.31
N GLU A 114 -7.56 -7.64 -25.60
CA GLU A 114 -6.58 -6.73 -26.18
C GLU A 114 -5.45 -6.47 -25.17
N GLN A 115 -4.21 -6.42 -25.65
CA GLN A 115 -3.07 -5.95 -24.87
C GLN A 115 -2.20 -5.05 -25.73
N LYS A 116 -1.87 -3.88 -25.19
CA LYS A 116 -0.91 -2.94 -25.77
C LYS A 116 0.18 -2.64 -24.76
N GLU A 117 1.42 -2.81 -25.18
CA GLU A 117 2.60 -2.57 -24.36
C GLU A 117 3.27 -1.24 -24.74
N ASN A 118 4.21 -0.78 -23.90
CA ASN A 118 4.92 0.49 -24.09
C ASN A 118 3.98 1.71 -24.17
N ILE A 119 2.86 1.66 -23.44
CA ILE A 119 1.90 2.75 -23.33
C ILE A 119 2.35 3.73 -22.24
N GLU A 120 2.95 4.82 -22.68
CA GLU A 120 3.34 5.94 -21.82
C GLU A 120 2.14 6.71 -21.27
N ARG A 121 2.33 7.44 -20.17
CA ARG A 121 1.25 8.20 -19.50
C ARG A 121 0.64 9.32 -20.33
N ASN A 122 1.33 9.77 -21.38
CA ASN A 122 0.86 10.80 -22.32
C ASN A 122 0.25 10.21 -23.60
N ASN A 123 0.14 8.88 -23.70
CA ASN A 123 -0.43 8.21 -24.86
C ASN A 123 -1.94 8.52 -24.95
N PRO A 124 -2.48 8.81 -26.16
CA PRO A 124 -3.91 9.12 -26.34
C PRO A 124 -4.90 8.07 -25.80
N LEU A 125 -4.47 6.82 -25.62
CA LEU A 125 -5.29 5.77 -25.00
C LEU A 125 -5.57 6.02 -23.52
N VAL A 126 -4.67 6.73 -22.83
CA VAL A 126 -4.70 6.91 -21.37
C VAL A 126 -4.62 8.38 -20.94
N PHE A 127 -4.51 9.29 -21.91
CA PHE A 127 -4.44 10.73 -21.69
C PHE A 127 -5.24 11.46 -22.74
N ASP A 128 -6.00 12.46 -22.30
CA ASP A 128 -6.68 13.40 -23.18
C ASP A 128 -5.86 14.68 -23.27
N LYS A 129 -5.33 14.95 -24.47
CA LYS A 129 -4.54 16.15 -24.75
C LYS A 129 -5.38 17.42 -24.77
N ALA A 130 -6.67 17.34 -25.11
CA ALA A 130 -7.53 18.53 -25.19
C ALA A 130 -7.87 19.06 -23.79
N THR A 131 -8.04 18.15 -22.82
CA THR A 131 -8.37 18.50 -21.43
C THR A 131 -7.17 18.44 -20.49
N GLU A 132 -5.98 18.08 -21.00
CA GLU A 132 -4.73 17.85 -20.26
C GLU A 132 -4.90 16.91 -19.05
N LYS A 133 -5.78 15.91 -19.17
CA LYS A 133 -6.14 15.01 -18.08
C LYS A 133 -5.91 13.55 -18.44
N ALA A 134 -5.46 12.77 -17.45
CA ALA A 134 -5.41 11.32 -17.56
C ALA A 134 -6.84 10.76 -17.66
N LYS A 135 -7.02 9.76 -18.54
CA LYS A 135 -8.23 8.96 -18.61
C LYS A 135 -8.29 7.99 -17.42
N PRO A 136 -9.48 7.45 -17.08
CA PRO A 136 -9.58 6.42 -16.04
C PRO A 136 -8.66 5.24 -16.31
N ASN A 137 -7.87 4.85 -15.30
CA ASN A 137 -6.98 3.68 -15.40
C ASN A 137 -7.74 2.35 -15.30
N LEU A 138 -9.03 2.41 -14.96
CA LEU A 138 -9.93 1.28 -14.85
C LEU A 138 -11.26 1.65 -15.51
N ILE A 139 -11.78 0.76 -16.35
CA ILE A 139 -13.15 0.81 -16.88
C ILE A 139 -13.73 -0.60 -16.76
N VAL A 140 -14.91 -0.72 -16.14
CA VAL A 140 -15.65 -1.99 -16.03
C VAL A 140 -16.94 -1.84 -16.84
N ASP A 141 -16.99 -2.50 -17.99
CA ASP A 141 -18.18 -2.53 -18.85
C ASP A 141 -18.94 -3.84 -18.57
N ARG A 142 -20.02 -3.74 -17.79
CA ARG A 142 -20.83 -4.90 -17.39
C ARG A 142 -21.73 -5.42 -18.51
N GLU A 143 -22.05 -4.60 -19.51
CA GLU A 143 -22.85 -5.02 -20.66
C GLU A 143 -22.00 -5.84 -21.63
N LYS A 144 -20.79 -5.34 -21.94
CA LYS A 144 -19.84 -6.02 -22.83
C LYS A 144 -19.03 -7.10 -22.12
N LYS A 145 -19.16 -7.20 -20.79
CA LYS A 145 -18.38 -8.12 -19.95
C LYS A 145 -16.89 -7.93 -20.16
N THR A 146 -16.43 -6.68 -20.13
CA THR A 146 -15.01 -6.35 -20.27
C THR A 146 -14.52 -5.47 -19.13
N ILE A 147 -13.24 -5.66 -18.82
CA ILE A 147 -12.48 -4.86 -17.87
C ILE A 147 -11.27 -4.33 -18.61
N THR A 148 -11.10 -3.01 -18.57
CA THR A 148 -9.95 -2.31 -19.14
C THR A 148 -9.09 -1.80 -18.00
N ILE A 149 -7.81 -2.16 -17.99
CA ILE A 149 -6.83 -1.69 -17.01
C ILE A 149 -5.65 -1.06 -17.74
N TYR A 150 -5.29 0.16 -17.33
CA TYR A 150 -3.98 0.73 -17.59
C TYR A 150 -3.08 0.57 -16.36
N SER A 151 -1.93 -0.09 -16.55
CA SER A 151 -0.87 -0.23 -15.54
C SER A 151 0.28 0.71 -15.88
N ALA A 152 0.32 1.88 -15.23
CA ALA A 152 1.39 2.86 -15.45
C ALA A 152 2.79 2.32 -15.12
N ARG A 153 2.91 1.41 -14.14
CA ARG A 153 4.18 0.77 -13.76
C ARG A 153 4.66 -0.22 -14.82
N GLN A 154 3.75 -1.00 -15.41
CA GLN A 154 4.10 -1.97 -16.46
C GLN A 154 4.07 -1.34 -17.87
N LYS A 155 3.56 -0.10 -18.00
CA LYS A 155 3.28 0.58 -19.27
C LYS A 155 2.41 -0.28 -20.20
N THR A 156 1.40 -0.91 -19.63
CA THR A 156 0.52 -1.85 -20.34
C THR A 156 -0.93 -1.42 -20.24
N TYR A 157 -1.63 -1.45 -21.37
CA TYR A 157 -3.08 -1.29 -21.47
C TYR A 157 -3.68 -2.65 -21.84
N THR A 158 -4.54 -3.19 -20.98
CA THR A 158 -5.11 -4.53 -21.13
C THR A 158 -6.62 -4.46 -21.06
N VAL A 159 -7.29 -5.04 -22.06
CA VAL A 159 -8.73 -5.31 -22.07
C VAL A 159 -8.91 -6.81 -21.98
N PHE A 160 -9.71 -7.26 -21.03
CA PHE A 160 -9.96 -8.67 -20.80
C PHE A 160 -11.39 -8.90 -20.28
N SER A 161 -11.80 -10.16 -20.26
CA SER A 161 -13.04 -10.61 -19.64
C SER A 161 -12.73 -11.64 -18.57
N VAL A 162 -13.56 -11.70 -17.53
CA VAL A 162 -13.49 -12.67 -16.44
C VAL A 162 -14.78 -13.50 -16.42
N PRO A 163 -14.84 -14.64 -15.72
CA PRO A 163 -16.09 -15.35 -15.52
C PRO A 163 -17.21 -14.45 -14.98
N ASP A 164 -18.45 -14.72 -15.38
CA ASP A 164 -19.60 -13.82 -15.18
C ASP A 164 -19.87 -13.48 -13.72
N GLU A 165 -19.62 -14.43 -12.82
CA GLU A 165 -19.81 -14.26 -11.38
C GLU A 165 -18.98 -13.11 -10.80
N TYR A 166 -17.85 -12.76 -11.44
CA TYR A 166 -16.97 -11.70 -10.95
C TYR A 166 -17.44 -10.30 -11.37
N PHE A 167 -18.32 -10.14 -12.36
CA PHE A 167 -18.88 -8.83 -12.71
C PHE A 167 -19.86 -8.28 -11.66
N ALA A 168 -20.28 -9.12 -10.71
CA ALA A 168 -21.00 -8.70 -9.52
C ALA A 168 -20.10 -7.98 -8.49
N TYR A 169 -18.78 -8.06 -8.63
CA TYR A 169 -17.85 -7.39 -7.73
C TYR A 169 -17.84 -5.87 -7.99
N PRO A 170 -17.58 -5.05 -6.95
CA PRO A 170 -17.46 -3.61 -7.13
C PRO A 170 -16.26 -3.26 -7.99
N ASP A 171 -16.32 -2.11 -8.69
CA ASP A 171 -15.25 -1.68 -9.60
C ASP A 171 -13.90 -1.58 -8.87
N SER A 172 -13.91 -1.14 -7.61
CA SER A 172 -12.70 -1.05 -6.77
C SER A 172 -11.94 -2.37 -6.64
N THR A 173 -12.58 -3.53 -6.84
CA THR A 173 -11.90 -4.84 -6.81
C THR A 173 -10.84 -4.96 -7.91
N TRP A 174 -11.09 -4.34 -9.07
CA TRP A 174 -10.21 -4.40 -10.24
C TRP A 174 -9.15 -3.30 -10.25
N ASP A 175 -9.31 -2.29 -9.38
CA ASP A 175 -8.38 -1.18 -9.25
C ASP A 175 -7.21 -1.55 -8.33
N ALA A 176 -6.05 -0.94 -8.59
CA ALA A 176 -4.96 -0.98 -7.63
C ALA A 176 -5.18 0.12 -6.59
N GLY A 177 -5.19 -0.28 -5.32
CA GLY A 177 -5.16 0.66 -4.21
C GLY A 177 -3.84 1.44 -4.18
N ASP A 178 -3.91 2.63 -3.59
CA ASP A 178 -2.74 3.45 -3.36
C ASP A 178 -1.75 2.73 -2.44
N GLU A 179 -0.48 2.87 -2.75
CA GLU A 179 0.63 2.45 -1.91
C GLU A 179 0.85 3.48 -0.79
N VAL A 180 0.81 3.01 0.45
CA VAL A 180 1.01 3.83 1.64
C VAL A 180 2.20 3.36 2.45
N ARG A 181 2.85 4.30 3.14
CA ARG A 181 3.91 4.04 4.11
C ARG A 181 3.45 4.54 5.47
N ILE A 182 3.47 3.65 6.46
CA ILE A 182 3.04 3.89 7.83
C ILE A 182 4.28 3.85 8.73
N TYR A 183 4.55 4.95 9.43
CA TYR A 183 5.48 4.96 10.55
C TYR A 183 4.69 4.80 11.85
N TYR A 184 5.10 3.86 12.70
CA TYR A 184 4.41 3.57 13.96
C TYR A 184 5.39 3.20 15.06
N LYS A 185 5.03 3.55 16.30
CA LYS A 185 5.73 3.06 17.50
C LYS A 185 4.96 1.93 18.16
N GLU A 186 3.62 2.03 18.16
CA GLU A 186 2.70 1.02 18.66
C GLU A 186 2.02 0.31 17.47
N PRO A 187 1.99 -1.03 17.42
CA PRO A 187 1.29 -1.76 16.37
C PRO A 187 -0.18 -1.32 16.24
N GLY A 188 -0.63 -1.08 15.01
CA GLY A 188 -2.01 -0.63 14.75
C GLY A 188 -2.27 0.85 15.01
N LYS A 189 -1.29 1.65 15.44
CA LYS A 189 -1.42 3.10 15.56
C LYS A 189 -0.36 3.83 14.74
N ALA A 190 -0.79 4.43 13.64
CA ALA A 190 0.10 5.21 12.79
C ALA A 190 0.49 6.51 13.51
N SER A 191 1.79 6.75 13.67
CA SER A 191 2.33 8.06 14.01
C SER A 191 2.40 8.95 12.77
N ARG A 192 2.66 8.37 11.59
CA ARG A 192 2.62 9.06 10.30
C ARG A 192 2.07 8.15 9.21
N LEU A 193 1.27 8.69 8.30
CA LEU A 193 0.74 7.98 7.12
C LEU A 193 1.08 8.78 5.86
N MET A 194 1.90 8.23 4.98
CA MET A 194 2.21 8.83 3.69
C MET A 194 1.57 8.05 2.56
N ASN A 195 0.94 8.74 1.61
CA ASN A 195 0.48 8.14 0.36
C ASN A 195 1.56 8.25 -0.71
N VAL A 196 2.35 7.19 -0.84
CA VAL A 196 3.50 7.11 -1.75
C VAL A 196 3.05 7.16 -3.22
N SER A 197 1.83 6.73 -3.52
CA SER A 197 1.30 6.80 -4.90
C SER A 197 0.96 8.22 -5.36
N LYS A 198 0.67 9.13 -4.43
CA LYS A 198 0.28 10.51 -4.73
C LYS A 198 1.34 11.54 -4.34
N THR A 199 2.27 11.19 -3.46
CA THR A 199 3.38 12.05 -3.07
C THR A 199 4.57 11.79 -3.98
N ASP A 200 4.93 12.80 -4.77
CA ASP A 200 6.15 12.79 -5.55
C ASP A 200 7.35 13.05 -4.62
N ILE A 201 7.98 12.00 -4.12
CA ILE A 201 9.16 12.11 -3.26
C ILE A 201 10.41 12.62 -3.99
N TYR A 202 10.35 12.80 -5.32
CA TYR A 202 11.44 13.34 -6.14
C TYR A 202 11.28 14.82 -6.49
N LYS A 203 10.12 15.42 -6.20
CA LYS A 203 9.98 16.89 -6.21
C LYS A 203 10.59 17.45 -4.94
N LYS A 204 11.84 17.90 -5.04
CA LYS A 204 12.43 18.88 -4.13
C LYS A 204 11.87 20.27 -4.42
#